data_AF-A0AB36FQN0-F1
#
_entry.id   AF-A0AB36FQN0-F1
#
_cell.length_a   1.000
_cell.length_b   1.000
_cell.length_c   1.000
_cell.angle_alpha   90.00
_cell.angle_beta   90.00
_cell.angle_gamma   90.00
#
_symmetry.space_group_name_H-M   'P 1'
#
loop_
_entity.id
_entity.type
_entity.pdbx_description
1 polymer ?
#
loop_
_entity_poly.entity_id
_entity_poly.type
_entity_poly.pdbx_seq_one_letter_code
_entity_poly.pdbx_strand_id
1 'polypeptide(L)'
;MSNFDERNQRDFEENTERLVEAIDKIGSSANLPATIAQLSLLTGMHRNAISRRQWPVVKLKEIKNKRKALKQQQSSEKKQIAPITILEGKLDNAKRELVYWFNKNLDNEKKIKQLEQNLQRMTQARDDYEDRLKQERQKTSELTKQLNIMRELLS
;
A
#
# COMPACT_ATOMS: atom_id res chain seq x y z
N MET A 1 21.76 -23.95 65.85
CA MET A 1 21.14 -23.98 64.50
C MET A 1 21.93 -24.97 63.66
N SER A 2 21.24 -25.83 62.92
CA SER A 2 21.87 -26.91 62.16
C SER A 2 22.45 -26.34 60.85
N ASN A 3 23.62 -26.82 60.40
CA ASN A 3 24.24 -26.43 59.12
C ASN A 3 23.27 -26.57 57.91
N PHE A 4 22.27 -27.46 58.03
CA PHE A 4 21.21 -27.63 57.05
C PHE A 4 20.22 -26.46 56.96
N ASP A 5 19.97 -25.75 58.06
CA ASP A 5 19.04 -24.61 58.09
C ASP A 5 19.63 -23.42 57.35
N GLU A 6 20.92 -23.16 57.52
CA GLU A 6 21.64 -22.06 56.84
C GLU A 6 21.76 -22.26 55.33
N ARG A 7 21.93 -23.52 54.90
CA ARG A 7 21.98 -23.87 53.48
C ARG A 7 20.62 -23.72 52.81
N ASN A 8 19.56 -24.20 53.47
CA ASN A 8 18.19 -24.06 52.98
C ASN A 8 17.75 -22.59 52.88
N GLN A 9 18.19 -21.75 53.83
CA GLN A 9 17.91 -20.33 53.80
C GLN A 9 18.60 -19.64 52.60
N ARG A 10 19.88 -19.94 52.37
CA ARG A 10 20.62 -19.43 51.20
C ARG A 10 19.99 -19.85 49.88
N ASP A 11 19.64 -21.13 49.73
CA ASP A 11 18.97 -21.64 48.53
C ASP A 11 17.58 -20.97 48.34
N PHE A 12 16.89 -20.64 49.43
CA PHE A 12 15.59 -19.97 49.37
C PHE A 12 15.72 -18.52 48.86
N GLU A 13 16.72 -17.79 49.35
CA GLU A 13 17.05 -16.41 48.97
C GLU A 13 17.49 -16.33 47.51
N GLU A 14 18.43 -17.17 47.09
CA GLU A 14 18.91 -17.22 45.70
C GLU A 14 17.76 -17.51 44.72
N ASN A 15 16.88 -18.44 45.06
CA ASN A 15 15.68 -18.72 44.27
C ASN A 15 14.69 -17.56 44.25
N THR A 16 14.65 -16.74 45.29
CA THR A 16 13.79 -15.55 45.35
C THR A 16 14.33 -14.47 44.42
N GLU A 17 15.63 -14.22 44.42
CA GLU A 17 16.28 -13.26 43.52
C GLU A 17 16.07 -13.62 42.05
N ARG A 18 16.30 -14.88 41.68
CA ARG A 18 16.06 -15.38 40.32
C ARG A 18 14.60 -15.17 39.88
N LEU A 19 13.65 -15.33 40.78
CA LEU A 19 12.23 -15.09 40.49
C LEU A 19 11.92 -13.61 40.28
N VAL A 20 12.50 -12.72 41.09
CA VAL A 20 12.34 -11.27 40.93
C VAL A 20 12.87 -10.83 39.57
N GLU A 21 14.09 -11.22 39.22
CA GLU A 21 14.69 -10.89 37.92
C GLU A 21 13.85 -11.41 36.73
N ALA A 22 13.35 -12.64 36.83
CA ALA A 22 12.52 -13.23 35.77
C ALA A 22 11.19 -12.49 35.63
N ILE A 23 10.58 -12.04 36.74
CA ILE A 23 9.35 -11.25 36.72
C ILE A 23 9.60 -9.88 36.09
N ASP A 24 10.72 -9.23 36.40
CA ASP A 24 11.06 -7.93 35.82
C ASP A 24 11.36 -8.02 34.32
N LYS A 25 12.04 -9.09 33.89
CA LYS A 25 12.25 -9.40 32.46
C LYS A 25 10.93 -9.61 31.73
N ILE A 26 9.99 -10.35 32.33
CA ILE A 26 8.64 -10.50 31.78
C ILE A 26 7.93 -9.13 31.78
N GLY A 27 8.03 -8.34 32.84
CA GLY A 27 7.40 -7.02 32.92
C GLY A 27 7.84 -6.08 31.81
N SER A 28 9.15 -6.07 31.52
CA SER A 28 9.79 -5.18 30.54
C SER A 28 9.61 -5.62 29.09
N SER A 29 9.42 -6.92 28.84
CA SER A 29 9.25 -7.47 27.49
C SER A 29 7.79 -7.82 27.19
N ALA A 30 7.20 -7.15 26.20
CA ALA A 30 5.85 -7.47 25.72
C ALA A 30 5.74 -8.86 25.07
N ASN A 31 6.86 -9.39 24.55
CA ASN A 31 6.93 -10.67 23.84
C ASN A 31 6.91 -11.87 24.80
N LEU A 32 7.32 -11.68 26.06
CA LEU A 32 7.32 -12.77 27.03
C LEU A 32 5.93 -12.92 27.67
N PRO A 33 5.33 -14.12 27.65
CA PRO A 33 4.03 -14.35 28.28
C PRO A 33 4.17 -14.31 29.80
N ALA A 34 3.29 -13.55 30.46
CA ALA A 34 3.24 -13.47 31.93
C ALA A 34 2.59 -14.73 32.55
N THR A 35 3.27 -15.87 32.45
CA THR A 35 2.78 -17.18 32.93
C THR A 35 3.80 -17.87 33.84
N ILE A 36 3.29 -18.75 34.71
CA ILE A 36 4.14 -19.56 35.61
C ILE A 36 5.04 -20.51 34.79
N ALA A 37 4.57 -20.97 33.63
CA ALA A 37 5.37 -21.78 32.71
C ALA A 37 6.60 -21.01 32.20
N GLN A 38 6.44 -19.73 31.87
CA GLN A 38 7.55 -18.88 31.45
C GLN A 38 8.52 -18.59 32.60
N LEU A 39 8.01 -18.35 33.82
CA LEU A 39 8.88 -18.20 35.00
C LEU A 39 9.70 -19.47 35.25
N SER A 40 9.06 -20.64 35.18
CA SER A 40 9.72 -21.93 35.34
C SER A 40 10.84 -22.14 34.33
N LEU A 41 10.64 -21.70 33.08
CA LEU A 41 11.67 -21.74 32.04
C LEU A 41 12.84 -20.77 32.31
N LEU A 42 12.53 -19.55 32.78
CA LEU A 42 13.52 -18.50 33.01
C LEU A 42 14.37 -18.74 34.28
N THR A 43 13.79 -19.32 35.32
CA THR A 43 14.48 -19.55 36.60
C THR A 43 14.98 -20.99 36.78
N GLY A 44 14.57 -21.91 35.91
CA GLY A 44 14.83 -23.35 36.06
C GLY A 44 14.06 -24.00 37.22
N MET A 45 13.21 -23.26 37.93
CA MET A 45 12.46 -23.77 39.07
C MET A 45 11.21 -24.53 38.63
N HIS A 46 10.85 -25.59 39.36
CA HIS A 46 9.62 -26.32 39.09
C HIS A 46 8.37 -25.47 39.35
N ARG A 47 7.35 -25.57 38.49
CA ARG A 47 6.11 -24.78 38.56
C ARG A 47 5.44 -24.83 39.94
N ASN A 48 5.42 -26.00 40.58
CA ASN A 48 4.84 -26.15 41.92
C ASN A 48 5.63 -25.39 43.00
N ALA A 49 6.96 -25.31 42.89
CA ALA A 49 7.78 -24.56 43.83
C ALA A 49 7.52 -23.05 43.73
N ILE A 50 7.28 -22.56 42.51
CA ILE A 50 6.90 -21.17 42.26
C ILE A 50 5.49 -20.89 42.79
N SER A 51 4.53 -21.77 42.49
CA SER A 51 3.13 -21.61 42.93
C SER A 51 2.98 -21.60 44.45
N ARG A 52 3.76 -22.41 45.18
CA ARG A 52 3.73 -22.44 46.65
C ARG A 52 4.12 -21.10 47.28
N ARG A 53 4.93 -20.27 46.60
CA ARG A 53 5.36 -18.95 47.08
C ARG A 53 4.29 -17.86 46.93
N GLN A 54 3.23 -18.09 46.14
CA GLN A 54 2.06 -17.22 45.90
C GLN A 54 2.32 -15.83 45.30
N TRP A 55 3.29 -15.07 45.83
CA TRP A 55 3.63 -13.72 45.35
C TRP A 55 3.99 -13.65 43.84
N PRO A 56 4.64 -14.67 43.21
CA PRO A 56 4.92 -14.61 41.77
C PRO A 56 3.63 -14.61 40.95
N VAL A 57 2.59 -15.31 41.42
CA VAL A 57 1.29 -15.38 40.75
C VAL A 57 0.60 -14.03 40.76
N VAL A 58 0.68 -13.30 41.89
CA VAL A 58 0.13 -11.95 42.03
C VAL A 58 0.83 -10.99 41.07
N LYS A 59 2.16 -11.01 41.03
CA LYS A 59 2.94 -10.15 40.13
C LYS A 59 2.68 -10.41 38.65
N LEU A 60 2.56 -11.68 38.25
CA LEU A 60 2.18 -12.01 36.87
C LEU A 60 0.78 -11.50 36.50
N LYS A 61 -0.19 -11.52 37.44
CA LYS A 61 -1.52 -10.94 37.23
C LYS A 61 -1.45 -9.42 37.07
N GLU A 62 -0.66 -8.73 37.89
CA GLU A 62 -0.44 -7.29 37.76
C GLU A 62 0.11 -6.93 36.37
N ILE A 63 1.11 -7.67 35.88
CA ILE A 63 1.69 -7.46 34.55
C ILE A 63 0.62 -7.67 33.46
N LYS A 64 -0.19 -8.73 33.55
CA LYS A 64 -1.30 -8.97 32.61
C LYS A 64 -2.31 -7.82 32.59
N ASN A 65 -2.68 -7.32 33.76
CA ASN A 65 -3.66 -6.25 33.89
C ASN A 65 -3.12 -4.93 33.31
N LYS A 66 -1.85 -4.59 33.61
CA LYS A 66 -1.17 -3.43 33.02
C LYS A 66 -1.14 -3.49 31.49
N ARG A 67 -0.77 -4.64 30.92
CA ARG A 67 -0.76 -4.84 29.46
C ARG A 67 -2.16 -4.74 28.84
N LYS A 68 -3.20 -5.23 29.53
CA LYS A 68 -4.59 -5.14 29.06
C LYS A 68 -5.07 -3.69 29.04
N ALA A 69 -4.78 -2.92 30.08
CA ALA A 69 -5.13 -1.50 30.16
C ALA A 69 -4.47 -0.69 29.03
N LEU A 70 -3.17 -0.90 28.78
CA LEU A 70 -2.45 -0.25 27.68
C LEU A 70 -3.07 -0.56 26.30
N LYS A 71 -3.43 -1.82 26.04
CA LYS A 71 -4.10 -2.21 24.78
C LYS A 71 -5.47 -1.54 24.64
N GLN A 72 -6.22 -1.42 25.73
CA GLN A 72 -7.53 -0.76 25.71
C GLN A 72 -7.38 0.72 25.38
N GLN A 73 -6.45 1.44 26.01
CA GLN A 73 -6.15 2.84 25.72
C GLN A 73 -5.74 3.07 24.26
N GLN A 74 -4.83 2.25 23.72
CA GLN A 74 -4.43 2.34 22.31
C GLN A 74 -5.59 2.05 21.33
N SER A 75 -6.50 1.14 21.70
CA SER A 75 -7.67 0.85 20.85
C SER A 75 -8.74 1.94 20.90
N SER A 76 -8.85 2.69 22.00
CA SER A 76 -9.74 3.85 22.10
C SER A 76 -9.20 5.06 21.33
N GLU A 77 -7.88 5.26 21.28
CA GLU A 77 -7.26 6.34 20.49
C GLU A 77 -7.40 6.11 18.98
N LYS A 78 -7.20 4.87 18.50
CA LYS A 78 -7.36 4.55 17.07
C LYS A 78 -8.80 4.67 16.55
N LYS A 79 -9.81 4.63 17.42
CA LYS A 79 -11.23 4.82 17.06
C LYS A 79 -11.66 6.29 17.01
N GLN A 80 -10.83 7.23 17.44
CA GLN A 80 -11.17 8.65 17.54
C GLN A 80 -10.83 9.49 16.30
N ILE A 81 -10.29 8.90 15.22
CA ILE A 81 -10.33 9.56 13.92
C ILE A 81 -11.77 9.46 13.44
N ALA A 82 -12.55 10.53 13.65
CA ALA A 82 -13.97 10.56 13.34
C ALA A 82 -14.20 10.05 11.90
N PRO A 83 -15.01 8.99 11.70
CA PRO A 83 -15.30 8.47 10.36
C PRO A 83 -15.76 9.55 9.38
N ILE A 84 -16.38 10.62 9.90
CA ILE A 84 -16.85 11.79 9.18
C ILE A 84 -15.71 12.54 8.48
N THR A 85 -14.60 12.85 9.15
CA THR A 85 -13.49 13.60 8.52
C THR A 85 -12.81 12.79 7.41
N ILE A 86 -12.77 11.46 7.53
CA ILE A 86 -12.28 10.59 6.45
C ILE A 86 -13.24 10.61 5.26
N LEU A 87 -14.55 10.60 5.52
CA LEU A 87 -15.57 10.65 4.47
C LEU A 87 -15.61 12.00 3.77
N GLU A 88 -15.44 13.10 4.52
CA GLU A 88 -15.30 14.46 3.97
C GLU A 88 -14.06 14.57 3.08
N GLY A 89 -12.90 14.05 3.53
CA GLY A 89 -11.69 14.03 2.71
C GLY A 89 -11.85 13.21 1.42
N LYS A 90 -12.55 12.07 1.48
CA LYS A 90 -12.87 11.26 0.29
C LYS A 90 -13.82 12.00 -0.66
N LEU A 91 -14.82 12.69 -0.12
CA LEU A 91 -15.77 13.47 -0.90
C LEU A 91 -15.06 14.63 -1.63
N ASP A 92 -14.17 15.34 -0.94
CA ASP A 92 -13.42 16.43 -1.54
C ASP A 92 -12.42 15.93 -2.59
N ASN A 93 -11.81 14.76 -2.38
CA ASN A 93 -10.99 14.14 -3.42
C ASN A 93 -11.83 13.75 -4.65
N ALA A 94 -12.99 13.13 -4.46
CA ALA A 94 -13.89 12.77 -5.55
C ALA A 94 -14.35 14.00 -6.36
N LYS A 95 -14.65 15.13 -5.69
CA LYS A 95 -14.98 16.39 -6.37
C LYS A 95 -13.82 16.90 -7.24
N ARG A 96 -12.59 16.85 -6.73
CA ARG A 96 -11.38 17.27 -7.47
C ARG A 96 -11.16 16.39 -8.70
N GLU A 97 -11.31 15.08 -8.53
CA GLU A 97 -11.20 14.12 -9.64
C GLU A 97 -12.27 14.41 -10.71
N LEU A 98 -13.51 14.69 -10.31
CA LEU A 98 -14.60 15.00 -11.25
C LEU A 98 -14.28 16.26 -12.07
N VAL A 99 -13.81 17.34 -11.43
CA VAL A 99 -13.39 18.57 -12.12
C VAL A 99 -12.23 18.30 -13.07
N TYR A 100 -11.24 17.52 -12.65
CA TYR A 100 -10.11 17.15 -13.50
C TYR A 100 -10.57 16.39 -14.75
N TRP A 101 -11.38 15.34 -14.57
CA TRP A 101 -11.86 14.52 -15.68
C TRP A 101 -12.80 15.30 -16.60
N PHE A 102 -13.62 16.20 -16.06
CA PHE A 102 -14.45 17.09 -16.85
C PHE A 102 -13.61 17.99 -17.76
N ASN A 103 -12.61 18.68 -17.19
CA ASN A 103 -11.71 19.54 -17.97
C ASN A 103 -10.95 18.74 -19.03
N LYS A 104 -10.44 17.57 -18.65
CA LYS A 104 -9.72 16.69 -19.57
C LYS A 104 -10.60 16.18 -20.70
N ASN A 105 -11.87 15.88 -20.44
CA ASN A 105 -12.82 15.53 -21.49
C ASN A 105 -13.03 16.69 -22.47
N LEU A 106 -13.21 17.90 -21.94
CA LEU A 106 -13.41 19.11 -22.73
C LEU A 106 -12.19 19.42 -23.63
N ASP A 107 -10.98 19.21 -23.11
CA ASP A 107 -9.75 19.35 -23.89
C ASP A 107 -9.61 18.24 -24.95
N ASN A 108 -10.00 17.01 -24.62
CA ASN A 108 -10.00 15.91 -25.59
C ASN A 108 -11.02 16.15 -26.71
N GLU A 109 -12.20 16.66 -26.41
CA GLU A 109 -13.20 17.03 -27.43
C GLU A 109 -12.67 18.10 -28.39
N LYS A 110 -11.96 19.11 -27.88
CA LYS A 110 -11.31 20.12 -28.72
C LYS A 110 -10.24 19.50 -29.63
N LYS A 111 -9.42 18.60 -29.09
CA LYS A 111 -8.39 17.88 -29.87
C LYS A 111 -9.01 17.01 -30.95
N ILE A 112 -10.08 16.28 -30.64
CA ILE A 112 -10.80 15.45 -31.61
C ILE A 112 -11.33 16.32 -32.75
N LYS A 113 -12.02 17.42 -32.45
CA LYS A 113 -12.50 18.36 -33.49
C LYS A 113 -11.38 18.90 -34.36
N GLN A 114 -10.23 19.23 -33.78
CA GLN A 114 -9.06 19.69 -34.54
C GLN A 114 -8.51 18.58 -35.45
N LEU A 115 -8.43 17.34 -34.96
CA LEU A 115 -7.98 16.20 -35.75
C LEU A 115 -8.95 15.89 -36.89
N GLU A 116 -10.27 15.95 -36.64
CA GLU A 116 -11.30 15.77 -37.66
C GLU A 116 -11.17 16.82 -38.78
N GLN A 117 -11.00 18.10 -38.43
CA GLN A 117 -10.79 19.16 -39.41
C GLN A 117 -9.50 18.95 -40.22
N ASN A 118 -8.41 18.54 -39.57
CA ASN A 118 -7.16 18.25 -40.26
C ASN A 118 -7.29 17.06 -41.21
N LEU A 119 -7.99 16.01 -40.77
CA LEU A 119 -8.25 14.82 -41.58
C LEU A 119 -9.11 15.16 -42.80
N GLN A 120 -10.15 15.98 -42.62
CA GLN A 120 -10.97 16.47 -43.72
C GLN A 120 -10.14 17.25 -44.75
N ARG A 121 -9.29 18.18 -44.29
CA ARG A 121 -8.39 18.95 -45.18
C ARG A 121 -7.39 18.06 -45.91
N MET A 122 -6.80 17.08 -45.22
CA MET A 122 -5.87 16.13 -45.83
C MET A 122 -6.57 15.26 -46.89
N THR A 123 -7.81 14.86 -46.63
CA THR A 123 -8.62 14.07 -47.55
C THR A 123 -8.93 14.87 -48.81
N GLN A 124 -9.39 16.12 -48.66
CA GLN A 124 -9.64 17.04 -49.77
C GLN A 124 -8.37 17.28 -50.60
N ALA A 125 -7.25 17.56 -49.95
CA ALA A 125 -5.97 17.75 -50.64
C ALA A 125 -5.54 16.51 -51.42
N ARG A 126 -5.72 15.31 -50.84
CA ARG A 126 -5.43 14.04 -51.53
C ARG A 126 -6.29 13.90 -52.78
N ASP A 127 -7.59 14.12 -52.66
CA ASP A 127 -8.55 13.98 -53.76
C ASP A 127 -8.22 14.97 -54.89
N ASP A 128 -7.89 16.22 -54.54
CA ASP A 128 -7.45 17.24 -55.50
C ASP A 128 -6.18 16.81 -56.27
N TYR A 129 -5.20 16.24 -55.57
CA TYR A 129 -3.98 15.75 -56.21
C TYR A 129 -4.23 14.53 -57.09
N GLU A 130 -5.13 13.63 -56.69
CA GLU A 130 -5.54 12.48 -57.47
C GLU A 130 -6.23 12.90 -58.78
N ASP A 131 -7.14 13.87 -58.70
CA ASP A 131 -7.81 14.44 -59.87
C ASP A 131 -6.82 15.14 -60.81
N ARG A 132 -5.91 15.95 -60.28
CA ARG A 132 -4.84 16.58 -61.09
C ARG A 132 -3.98 15.54 -61.78
N LEU A 133 -3.57 14.50 -61.06
CA LEU A 133 -2.76 13.41 -61.62
C LEU A 133 -3.51 12.70 -62.75
N LYS A 134 -4.81 12.46 -62.58
CA LYS A 134 -5.65 11.84 -63.60
C LYS A 134 -5.75 12.72 -64.86
N GLN A 135 -5.94 14.02 -64.70
CA GLN A 135 -5.95 14.98 -65.81
C GLN A 135 -4.61 15.01 -66.55
N GLU A 136 -3.49 15.08 -65.83
CA GLU A 136 -2.16 15.08 -66.45
C GLU A 136 -1.86 13.77 -67.20
N ARG A 137 -2.31 12.62 -66.66
CA ARG A 137 -2.21 11.32 -67.36
C ARG A 137 -3.03 11.31 -68.65
N GLN A 138 -4.23 11.88 -68.65
CA GLN A 138 -5.07 12.00 -69.85
C GLN A 138 -4.39 12.86 -70.91
N LYS A 139 -3.94 14.06 -70.54
CA LYS A 139 -3.18 14.95 -71.46
C LYS A 139 -1.95 14.27 -72.02
N THR A 140 -1.18 13.57 -71.18
CA THR A 140 0.01 12.83 -71.61
C THR A 140 -0.37 11.75 -72.63
N SER A 141 -1.44 11.01 -72.39
CA SER A 141 -1.94 10.00 -73.33
C SER A 141 -2.34 10.60 -74.68
N GLU A 142 -3.05 11.73 -74.68
CA GLU A 142 -3.44 12.46 -75.89
C GLU A 142 -2.23 12.98 -76.67
N LEU A 143 -1.29 13.64 -75.99
CA LEU A 143 -0.03 14.11 -76.59
C LEU A 143 0.79 12.96 -77.18
N THR A 144 0.84 11.82 -76.48
CA THR A 144 1.56 10.63 -76.98
C THR A 144 0.91 10.08 -78.25
N LYS A 145 -0.43 10.06 -78.32
CA LYS A 145 -1.15 9.67 -79.55
C LYS A 145 -0.86 10.64 -80.69
N GLN A 146 -0.91 11.94 -80.45
CA GLN A 146 -0.59 12.96 -81.47
C GLN A 146 0.85 12.83 -81.97
N LEU A 147 1.82 12.60 -81.07
CA LEU A 147 3.21 12.35 -81.45
C LEU A 147 3.37 11.10 -82.30
N ASN A 148 2.64 10.03 -82.01
CA ASN A 148 2.67 8.82 -82.83
C ASN A 148 2.11 9.08 -84.24
N ILE A 149 0.97 9.77 -84.35
CA ILE A 149 0.39 10.15 -85.65
C ILE A 149 1.38 11.01 -86.45
N MET A 150 1.99 12.01 -85.81
CA MET A 150 2.99 12.86 -86.47
C MET A 150 4.21 12.06 -86.93
N ARG A 151 4.66 11.08 -86.14
CA ARG A 151 5.75 10.18 -86.55
C ARG A 151 5.38 9.32 -87.75
N GLU A 152 4.15 8.80 -87.80
CA GLU A 152 3.65 8.03 -88.95
C GLU A 152 3.54 8.88 -90.22
N LEU A 153 3.18 10.17 -90.10
CA LEU A 153 3.08 11.10 -91.24
C LEU A 153 4.43 11.62 -91.76
N LEU A 154 5.48 11.57 -90.94
CA LEU A 154 6.85 11.97 -91.30
C LEU A 154 7.73 10.78 -91.73
N SER A 155 7.20 9.55 -91.60
CA SER A 155 7.77 8.31 -92.14
C SER A 155 7.34 8.09 -93.59
#